data_AF-A0A1H1H2U7-F1
#
_entry.id   AF-A0A1H1H2U7-F1
#
_cell.length_a   1.000
_cell.length_b   1.000
_cell.length_c   1.000
_cell.angle_alpha   90.00
_cell.angle_beta   90.00
_cell.angle_gamma   90.00
#
_symmetry.space_group_name_H-M   'P 1'
#
loop_
_entity.id
_entity.type
_entity.pdbx_description
1 polymer ?
#
loop_
_entity_poly.entity_id
_entity_poly.type
_entity_poly.pdbx_seq_one_letter_code
_entity_poly.pdbx_strand_id
1 'polypeptide(L)'
;MSHLLRLLFALALVASVPALAAEPTDADIDRLLKASRAESLLAGVVPQMEAVQQQEFDKHFAGREMTDEQKAEVARIQAKTQEIVRTALSWDEMRPVYLDVYKKTYTREDVRAITKFYESAAGQRMLDKNPALMQNIMSAVQQKMVPMLEALQAEIKNIPVTAPPVSPPQKRRRTR
;
A
#
# COMPACT_ATOMS: atom_id res chain seq x y z
N MET A 1 6.84 -14.07 -68.99
CA MET A 1 5.83 -13.75 -67.95
C MET A 1 6.20 -14.29 -66.55
N SER A 2 7.47 -14.65 -66.30
CA SER A 2 7.95 -15.28 -65.05
C SER A 2 8.93 -14.40 -64.24
N HIS A 3 9.25 -13.19 -64.71
CA HIS A 3 10.19 -12.28 -64.05
C HIS A 3 9.52 -11.08 -63.38
N LEU A 4 8.32 -10.65 -63.83
CA LEU A 4 7.56 -9.58 -63.16
C LEU A 4 6.99 -10.03 -61.80
N LEU A 5 6.66 -11.32 -61.65
CA LEU A 5 6.10 -11.85 -60.40
C LEU A 5 7.18 -12.02 -59.30
N ARG A 6 8.46 -12.12 -59.67
CA ARG A 6 9.58 -12.27 -58.73
C ARG A 6 10.08 -10.94 -58.16
N LEU A 7 9.78 -9.81 -58.81
CA LEU A 7 10.15 -8.48 -58.33
C LEU A 7 9.15 -7.89 -57.32
N LEU A 8 7.91 -8.41 -57.28
CA LEU A 8 6.87 -7.94 -56.34
C LEU A 8 6.93 -8.61 -54.95
N PHE A 9 7.69 -9.69 -54.79
CA PHE A 9 7.86 -10.37 -53.49
C PHE A 9 9.12 -9.95 -52.72
N ALA A 10 9.99 -9.11 -53.31
CA ALA A 10 11.24 -8.68 -52.70
C ALA A 10 11.14 -7.32 -51.96
N LEU A 11 9.98 -6.64 -52.02
CA LEU A 11 9.77 -5.31 -51.42
C LEU A 11 8.70 -5.31 -50.31
N ALA A 12 8.49 -6.45 -49.65
CA ALA A 12 7.62 -6.58 -48.48
C ALA A 12 8.38 -6.97 -47.21
N LEU A 13 9.70 -6.79 -47.19
CA LEU A 13 10.51 -6.88 -45.98
C LEU A 13 10.80 -5.45 -45.48
N VAL A 14 9.75 -4.68 -45.22
CA VAL A 14 9.87 -3.51 -44.35
C VAL A 14 10.31 -4.05 -43.01
N ALA A 15 11.50 -3.64 -42.59
CA ALA A 15 12.14 -4.04 -41.37
C ALA A 15 11.17 -4.00 -40.18
N SER A 16 10.80 -5.17 -39.67
CA SER A 16 10.42 -5.31 -38.26
C SER A 16 11.68 -5.10 -37.43
N VAL A 17 12.16 -3.85 -37.38
CA VAL A 17 13.07 -3.44 -36.31
C VAL A 17 12.30 -3.77 -35.03
N PRO A 18 12.85 -4.55 -34.09
CA PRO A 18 12.26 -4.58 -32.77
C PRO A 18 12.25 -3.12 -32.34
N ALA A 19 11.05 -2.56 -32.13
CA ALA A 19 10.93 -1.28 -31.51
C ALA A 19 11.61 -1.45 -30.15
N LEU A 20 12.87 -1.04 -30.05
CA LEU A 20 13.53 -0.87 -28.77
C LEU A 20 12.61 0.09 -28.04
N ALA A 21 11.89 -0.46 -27.08
CA ALA A 21 10.87 0.30 -26.37
C ALA A 21 11.60 1.49 -25.75
N ALA A 22 11.28 2.69 -26.23
CA ALA A 22 12.08 3.85 -25.93
C ALA A 22 11.95 4.14 -24.44
N GLU A 23 13.04 4.52 -23.78
CA GLU A 23 12.93 4.98 -22.39
C GLU A 23 12.07 6.26 -22.34
N PRO A 24 11.19 6.39 -21.33
CA PRO A 24 10.42 7.62 -21.13
C PRO A 24 11.33 8.78 -20.79
N THR A 25 10.99 9.97 -21.28
CA THR A 25 11.67 11.21 -20.87
C THR A 25 11.16 11.67 -19.51
N ASP A 26 11.91 12.54 -18.82
CA ASP A 26 11.48 13.16 -17.57
C ASP A 26 10.12 13.86 -17.73
N ALA A 27 9.92 14.53 -18.87
CA ALA A 27 8.66 15.21 -19.18
C ALA A 27 7.48 14.23 -19.36
N ASP A 28 7.72 13.05 -19.96
CA ASP A 28 6.68 12.01 -20.07
C ASP A 28 6.26 11.53 -18.67
N ILE A 29 7.23 11.31 -17.77
CA ILE A 29 6.99 10.83 -16.42
C ILE A 29 6.35 11.91 -15.54
N ASP A 30 6.84 13.16 -15.58
CA ASP A 30 6.24 14.26 -14.84
C ASP A 30 4.77 14.45 -15.17
N ARG A 31 4.42 14.32 -16.45
CA ARG A 31 3.03 14.39 -16.90
C ARG A 31 2.20 13.25 -16.31
N LEU A 32 2.73 12.03 -16.30
CA LEU A 32 2.10 10.88 -15.64
C LEU A 32 1.89 11.11 -14.13
N LEU A 33 2.93 11.55 -13.43
CA LEU A 33 2.92 11.77 -11.99
C LEU A 33 1.92 12.87 -11.60
N LYS A 34 1.84 13.93 -12.40
CA LYS A 34 0.84 14.99 -12.25
C LYS A 34 -0.58 14.46 -12.50
N ALA A 35 -0.80 13.74 -13.60
CA ALA A 35 -2.12 13.20 -13.94
C ALA A 35 -2.63 12.19 -12.91
N SER A 36 -1.73 11.39 -12.34
CA SER A 36 -2.05 10.39 -11.30
C SER A 36 -2.14 10.98 -9.88
N ARG A 37 -1.83 12.27 -9.69
CA ARG A 37 -1.79 12.97 -8.39
C ARG A 37 -0.80 12.33 -7.41
N ALA A 38 0.34 11.86 -7.92
CA ALA A 38 1.36 11.17 -7.13
C ALA A 38 1.89 12.03 -5.96
N GLU A 39 2.08 13.33 -6.18
CA GLU A 39 2.50 14.27 -5.14
C GLU A 39 1.50 14.34 -3.98
N SER A 40 0.19 14.39 -4.29
CA SER A 40 -0.85 14.39 -3.25
C SER A 40 -0.91 13.07 -2.48
N LEU A 41 -0.64 11.94 -3.15
CA LEU A 41 -0.54 10.64 -2.49
C LEU A 41 0.64 10.62 -1.52
N LEU A 42 1.83 11.10 -1.93
CA LEU A 42 3.00 11.21 -1.08
C LEU A 42 2.73 12.12 0.13
N ALA A 43 2.11 13.29 -0.09
CA ALA A 43 1.71 14.22 0.96
C ALA A 43 0.72 13.59 1.96
N GLY A 44 -0.10 12.63 1.53
CA GLY A 44 -1.01 11.89 2.40
C GLY A 44 -0.32 10.81 3.26
N VAL A 45 0.84 10.30 2.83
CA VAL A 45 1.60 9.26 3.56
C VAL A 45 2.40 9.85 4.71
N VAL A 46 2.97 11.05 4.54
CA VAL A 46 3.85 11.68 5.55
C VAL A 46 3.19 11.80 6.93
N PRO A 47 1.96 12.33 7.08
CA PRO A 47 1.32 12.42 8.39
C PRO A 47 1.05 11.06 9.04
N GLN A 48 0.80 10.01 8.24
CA GLN A 48 0.59 8.66 8.76
C GLN A 48 1.89 8.10 9.34
N MET A 49 3.02 8.30 8.64
CA MET A 49 4.33 7.90 9.17
C MET A 49 4.71 8.67 10.42
N GLU A 50 4.44 9.98 10.47
CA GLU A 50 4.64 10.80 11.66
C GLU A 50 3.81 10.30 12.84
N ALA A 51 2.53 9.97 12.62
CA ALA A 51 1.66 9.46 13.67
C ALA A 51 2.13 8.11 14.23
N VAL A 52 2.61 7.20 13.37
CA VAL A 52 3.19 5.93 13.81
C VAL A 52 4.45 6.16 14.64
N GLN A 53 5.35 7.05 14.19
CA GLN A 53 6.56 7.37 14.94
C GLN A 53 6.24 8.03 16.28
N GLN A 54 5.29 8.96 16.31
CA GLN A 54 4.81 9.58 17.55
C GLN A 54 4.32 8.52 18.53
N GLN A 55 3.48 7.60 18.06
CA GLN A 55 2.93 6.54 18.90
C GLN A 55 4.03 5.64 19.49
N GLU A 56 5.02 5.24 18.69
CA GLU A 56 6.14 4.42 19.17
C GLU A 56 7.03 5.20 20.17
N PHE A 57 7.20 6.50 19.93
CA PHE A 57 7.94 7.37 20.82
C PHE A 57 7.24 7.53 22.18
N ASP A 58 5.94 7.79 22.18
CA ASP A 58 5.12 7.89 23.39
C ASP A 58 5.15 6.57 24.20
N LYS A 59 5.05 5.43 23.51
CA LYS A 59 5.18 4.10 24.14
C LYS A 59 6.55 3.89 24.78
N HIS A 60 7.63 4.34 24.13
CA HIS A 60 8.99 4.14 24.64
C HIS A 60 9.22 4.84 25.98
N PHE A 61 8.67 6.04 26.14
CA PHE A 61 8.81 6.87 27.35
C PHE A 61 7.64 6.75 28.33
N ALA A 62 6.61 5.98 28.01
CA ALA A 62 5.46 5.76 28.87
C ALA A 62 5.88 5.27 30.26
N GLY A 63 5.40 5.96 31.31
CA GLY A 63 5.65 5.59 32.70
C GLY A 63 7.07 5.87 33.21
N ARG A 64 7.93 6.54 32.43
CA ARG A 64 9.25 6.97 32.89
C ARG A 64 9.12 8.35 33.55
N GLU A 65 9.64 8.49 34.77
CA GLU A 65 9.84 9.81 35.36
C GLU A 65 11.01 10.51 34.66
N MET A 66 10.80 11.77 34.29
CA MET A 66 11.77 12.57 33.55
C MET A 66 11.84 13.97 34.14
N THR A 67 13.05 14.52 34.25
CA THR A 67 13.24 15.94 34.57
C THR A 67 12.74 16.81 33.42
N ASP A 68 12.56 18.10 33.67
CA ASP A 68 12.08 19.02 32.64
C ASP A 68 13.11 19.19 31.50
N GLU A 69 14.41 19.12 31.81
CA GLU A 69 15.48 19.10 30.81
C GLU A 69 15.39 17.85 29.90
N GLN A 70 15.09 16.69 30.49
CA GLN A 70 14.94 15.45 29.74
C GLN A 70 13.71 15.48 28.84
N LYS A 71 12.58 16.02 29.32
CA LYS A 71 11.37 16.21 28.49
C LYS A 71 11.63 17.16 27.32
N ALA A 72 12.36 18.26 27.56
CA ALA A 72 12.71 19.21 26.52
C ALA A 72 13.62 18.58 25.45
N GLU A 73 14.61 17.77 25.86
CA GLU A 73 15.48 17.06 24.93
C GLU A 73 14.71 16.02 24.10
N VAL A 74 13.80 15.28 24.75
CA VAL A 74 12.90 14.31 24.09
C VAL A 74 12.02 15.00 23.04
N ALA A 75 11.39 16.13 23.37
CA ALA A 75 10.58 16.90 22.43
C ALA A 75 11.43 17.42 21.26
N ARG A 76 12.67 17.86 21.51
CA ARG A 76 13.60 18.32 20.47
C ARG A 76 13.97 17.19 19.49
N ILE A 77 14.28 15.99 20.00
CA ILE A 77 14.61 14.83 19.18
C ILE A 77 13.40 14.43 18.31
N GLN A 78 12.20 14.45 18.90
CA GLN A 78 10.96 14.16 18.20
C GLN A 78 10.71 15.14 17.05
N ALA A 79 10.81 16.45 17.30
CA ALA A 79 10.64 17.47 16.28
C ALA A 79 11.67 17.32 15.14
N LYS A 80 12.94 17.06 15.49
CA LYS A 80 13.99 16.81 14.50
C LYS A 80 13.69 15.58 13.64
N THR A 81 13.18 14.51 14.25
CA THR A 81 12.82 13.29 13.52
C THR A 81 11.69 13.55 12.52
N GLN A 82 10.65 14.28 12.95
CA GLN A 82 9.56 14.67 12.06
C GLN A 82 10.06 15.53 10.88
N GLU A 83 10.94 16.50 11.14
CA GLU A 83 11.54 17.33 10.09
C GLU A 83 12.35 16.52 9.07
N ILE A 84 13.14 15.55 9.54
CA ILE A 84 13.88 14.63 8.67
C ILE A 84 12.92 13.85 7.77
N VAL A 85 11.84 13.31 8.32
CA VAL A 85 10.83 12.55 7.55
C VAL A 85 10.17 13.44 6.50
N ARG A 86 9.74 14.64 6.88
CA ARG A 86 9.12 15.61 5.95
C ARG A 86 10.05 15.98 4.81
N THR A 87 11.31 16.20 5.11
CA THR A 87 12.31 16.59 4.11
C THR A 87 12.59 15.44 3.16
N ALA A 88 12.93 14.26 3.69
CA ALA A 88 13.27 13.08 2.90
C ALA A 88 12.10 12.59 2.02
N LEU A 89 10.86 12.79 2.46
CA LEU A 89 9.65 12.45 1.71
C LEU A 89 8.98 13.65 1.05
N SER A 90 9.67 14.79 0.98
CA SER A 90 9.19 15.93 0.21
C SER A 90 9.14 15.58 -1.27
N TRP A 91 8.26 16.24 -2.02
CA TRP A 91 8.18 16.01 -3.46
C TRP A 91 9.51 16.32 -4.17
N ASP A 92 10.23 17.35 -3.74
CA ASP A 92 11.50 17.75 -4.35
C ASP A 92 12.58 16.67 -4.18
N GLU A 93 12.67 16.04 -3.00
CA GLU A 93 13.61 14.93 -2.75
C GLU A 93 13.17 13.62 -3.43
N MET A 94 11.86 13.36 -3.46
CA MET A 94 11.33 12.10 -3.99
C MET A 94 11.20 12.10 -5.51
N ARG A 95 10.97 13.24 -6.16
CA ARG A 95 10.76 13.32 -7.61
C ARG A 95 11.90 12.65 -8.42
N PRO A 96 13.20 12.90 -8.15
CA PRO A 96 14.28 12.20 -8.84
C PRO A 96 14.21 10.67 -8.71
N VAL A 97 13.80 10.16 -7.53
CA VAL A 97 13.60 8.73 -7.29
C VAL A 97 12.46 8.18 -8.15
N TYR A 98 11.32 8.90 -8.21
CA TYR A 98 10.22 8.54 -9.10
C TYR A 98 10.68 8.48 -10.56
N LEU A 99 11.39 9.50 -11.04
CA LEU A 99 11.88 9.53 -12.42
C LEU A 99 12.77 8.33 -12.75
N ASP A 100 13.75 8.03 -11.90
CA ASP A 100 14.67 6.91 -12.09
C ASP A 100 13.94 5.56 -12.11
N VAL A 101 13.03 5.33 -11.16
CA VAL A 101 12.28 4.06 -11.06
C VAL A 101 11.34 3.89 -12.24
N TYR A 102 10.64 4.94 -12.68
CA TYR A 102 9.75 4.87 -13.85
C TYR A 102 10.51 4.58 -15.15
N LYS A 103 11.69 5.21 -15.36
CA LYS A 103 12.54 4.94 -16.54
C LYS A 103 13.00 3.50 -16.62
N LYS A 104 13.34 2.91 -15.48
CA LYS A 104 13.81 1.51 -15.38
C LYS A 104 12.68 0.48 -15.54
N THR A 105 11.44 0.88 -15.28
CA THR A 105 10.31 -0.04 -15.18
C THR A 105 9.40 -0.01 -16.40
N TYR A 106 9.15 1.17 -16.96
CA TYR A 106 8.17 1.37 -18.01
C TYR A 106 8.81 1.86 -19.30
N THR A 107 8.18 1.48 -20.41
CA THR A 107 8.48 2.04 -21.72
C THR A 107 7.82 3.41 -21.87
N ARG A 108 8.30 4.23 -22.81
CA ARG A 108 7.67 5.52 -23.13
C ARG A 108 6.26 5.33 -23.64
N GLU A 109 6.00 4.27 -24.39
CA GLU A 109 4.67 3.88 -24.86
C GLU A 109 3.72 3.65 -23.68
N ASP A 110 4.15 2.87 -22.67
CA ASP A 110 3.35 2.60 -21.47
C ASP A 110 3.06 3.88 -20.69
N VAL A 111 4.09 4.68 -20.41
CA VAL A 111 3.95 5.93 -19.64
C VAL A 111 2.93 6.85 -20.32
N ARG A 112 2.99 6.99 -21.65
CA ARG A 112 2.03 7.84 -22.39
C ARG A 112 0.62 7.26 -22.40
N ALA A 113 0.47 5.94 -22.54
CA ALA A 113 -0.84 5.30 -22.51
C ALA A 113 -1.51 5.44 -21.13
N ILE A 114 -0.77 5.18 -20.05
CA ILE A 114 -1.24 5.34 -18.68
C ILE A 114 -1.57 6.80 -18.39
N THR A 115 -0.72 7.73 -18.84
CA THR A 115 -0.97 9.18 -18.71
C THR A 115 -2.28 9.57 -19.36
N LYS A 116 -2.52 9.15 -20.61
CA LYS A 116 -3.75 9.44 -21.34
C LYS A 116 -4.99 8.92 -20.60
N PHE A 117 -4.90 7.75 -19.97
CA PHE A 117 -5.98 7.24 -19.14
C PHE A 117 -6.23 8.13 -17.93
N TYR A 118 -5.20 8.46 -17.14
CA TYR A 118 -5.36 9.31 -15.97
C TYR A 118 -5.85 10.72 -16.33
N GLU A 119 -5.45 11.29 -17.46
CA GLU A 119 -5.96 12.58 -17.94
C GLU A 119 -7.42 12.52 -18.43
N SER A 120 -7.95 11.33 -18.71
CA SER A 120 -9.34 11.18 -19.12
C SER A 120 -10.31 11.47 -17.97
N ALA A 121 -11.54 11.89 -18.31
CA ALA A 121 -12.59 12.09 -17.32
C ALA A 121 -12.92 10.81 -16.54
N ALA A 122 -12.74 9.63 -17.15
CA ALA A 122 -12.93 8.36 -16.46
C ALA A 122 -11.80 8.08 -15.47
N GLY A 123 -10.54 8.31 -15.86
CA GLY A 123 -9.37 8.15 -14.98
C GLY A 123 -9.40 9.08 -13.78
N GLN A 124 -9.74 10.36 -13.96
CA GLN A 124 -9.91 11.29 -12.84
C GLN A 124 -11.06 10.86 -11.92
N ARG A 125 -12.22 10.47 -12.46
CA ARG A 125 -13.33 9.95 -11.63
C ARG A 125 -12.96 8.68 -10.88
N MET A 126 -12.10 7.84 -11.44
CA MET A 126 -11.59 6.65 -10.75
C MET A 126 -10.76 7.06 -9.53
N LEU A 127 -9.83 8.02 -9.69
CA LEU A 127 -9.05 8.56 -8.57
C LEU A 127 -9.95 9.13 -7.47
N ASP A 128 -10.99 9.88 -7.84
CA ASP A 128 -11.91 10.48 -6.88
C ASP A 128 -12.79 9.44 -6.15
N LYS A 129 -13.20 8.37 -6.84
CA LYS A 129 -14.15 7.37 -6.31
C LYS A 129 -13.48 6.19 -5.62
N ASN A 130 -12.21 5.90 -5.92
CA ASN A 130 -11.51 4.74 -5.36
C ASN A 130 -11.51 4.69 -3.82
N PRO A 131 -11.30 5.80 -3.08
CA PRO A 131 -11.37 5.78 -1.61
C PRO A 131 -12.76 5.33 -1.11
N ALA A 132 -13.83 5.89 -1.68
CA ALA A 132 -15.20 5.51 -1.32
C ALA A 132 -15.53 4.07 -1.73
N LEU A 133 -15.04 3.61 -2.88
CA LEU A 133 -15.19 2.22 -3.30
C LEU A 133 -14.56 1.26 -2.28
N MET A 134 -13.33 1.52 -1.84
CA MET A 134 -12.65 0.68 -0.84
C MET A 134 -13.39 0.69 0.50
N GLN A 135 -13.86 1.86 0.94
CA GLN A 135 -14.68 1.99 2.15
C GLN A 135 -15.96 1.15 2.06
N ASN A 136 -16.65 1.21 0.92
CA ASN A 136 -17.88 0.44 0.68
C ASN A 136 -17.61 -1.07 0.67
N ILE A 137 -16.51 -1.52 0.06
CA ILE A 137 -16.10 -2.93 0.07
C ILE A 137 -15.86 -3.40 1.52
N MET A 138 -15.14 -2.64 2.33
CA MET A 138 -14.91 -2.98 3.74
C MET A 138 -16.21 -3.08 4.54
N SER A 139 -17.13 -2.13 4.34
CA SER A 139 -18.45 -2.18 4.99
C SER A 139 -19.25 -3.42 4.57
N ALA A 140 -19.24 -3.75 3.28
CA ALA A 140 -19.94 -4.93 2.76
C ALA A 140 -19.35 -6.24 3.31
N VAL A 141 -18.01 -6.34 3.42
CA VAL A 141 -17.34 -7.49 4.03
C VAL A 141 -17.72 -7.61 5.51
N GLN A 142 -17.74 -6.51 6.27
CA GLN A 142 -18.17 -6.52 7.67
C GLN A 142 -19.61 -7.01 7.82
N GLN A 143 -20.54 -6.48 7.02
CA GLN A 143 -21.94 -6.92 7.01
C GLN A 143 -22.09 -8.42 6.70
N LYS A 144 -21.22 -8.95 5.83
CA LYS A 144 -21.21 -10.37 5.49
C LYS A 144 -20.64 -11.25 6.60
N MET A 145 -19.60 -10.78 7.31
CA MET A 145 -18.87 -11.55 8.31
C MET A 145 -19.54 -11.57 9.69
N VAL A 146 -20.17 -10.48 10.12
CA VAL A 146 -20.75 -10.35 11.47
C VAL A 146 -21.71 -11.50 11.81
N PRO A 147 -22.70 -11.86 10.97
CA PRO A 147 -23.63 -12.96 11.29
C PRO A 147 -22.94 -14.32 11.42
N MET A 148 -21.86 -14.55 10.66
CA MET A 148 -21.10 -15.81 10.74
C MET A 148 -20.33 -15.90 12.07
N LEU A 149 -19.75 -14.79 12.52
CA LEU A 149 -19.07 -14.72 13.81
C LEU A 149 -20.06 -14.90 14.96
N GLU A 150 -21.26 -14.31 14.87
CA GLU A 150 -22.33 -14.50 15.85
C GLU A 150 -22.81 -15.95 15.93
N ALA A 151 -22.98 -16.62 14.77
CA ALA A 151 -23.34 -18.03 14.72
C ALA A 151 -22.27 -18.92 15.40
N LEU A 152 -21.00 -18.68 15.10
CA LEU A 152 -19.89 -19.39 15.73
C LEU A 152 -19.84 -19.15 17.26
N GLN A 153 -20.08 -17.90 17.71
CA GLN A 153 -20.17 -17.59 19.14
C GLN A 153 -21.34 -18.31 19.81
N ALA A 154 -22.47 -18.46 19.13
CA ALA A 154 -23.61 -19.21 19.64
C ALA A 154 -23.29 -20.71 19.77
N GLU A 155 -22.59 -21.30 18.80
CA GLU A 155 -22.12 -22.69 18.88
C GLU A 155 -21.17 -22.90 20.07
N ILE A 156 -20.20 -22.01 20.29
CA ILE A 156 -19.27 -22.09 21.42
C ILE A 156 -20.02 -22.02 22.77
N LYS A 157 -21.00 -21.13 22.91
CA LYS A 157 -21.82 -21.02 24.14
C LYS A 157 -22.62 -22.29 24.42
N ASN A 158 -22.97 -23.05 23.39
CA ASN A 158 -23.76 -24.27 23.50
C ASN A 158 -22.91 -25.53 23.73
N ILE A 159 -21.58 -25.41 23.79
CA ILE A 159 -20.70 -26.53 24.17
C ILE A 159 -20.96 -26.88 25.65
N PRO A 160 -21.46 -28.08 25.98
CA PRO A 160 -21.64 -28.47 27.36
C PRO A 160 -20.28 -28.59 28.05
N VAL A 161 -20.01 -27.76 29.06
CA VAL A 161 -18.86 -27.93 29.96
C VAL A 161 -19.22 -29.00 30.98
N THR A 162 -19.29 -30.26 30.56
CA THR A 162 -19.33 -31.37 31.51
C THR A 162 -17.92 -31.70 31.94
N ALA A 163 -17.52 -31.22 33.13
CA ALA A 163 -16.36 -31.77 33.81
C ALA A 163 -16.62 -33.27 34.05
N PRO A 164 -15.67 -34.18 33.73
CA PRO A 164 -15.84 -35.60 34.05
C PRO A 164 -16.05 -35.74 35.56
N PRO A 165 -16.97 -36.61 36.02
CA PRO A 165 -17.25 -36.76 37.43
C PRO A 165 -15.96 -37.14 38.16
N VAL A 166 -15.56 -36.31 39.13
CA VAL A 166 -14.45 -36.62 40.02
C VAL A 166 -14.90 -37.79 40.89
N SER A 167 -14.46 -39.00 40.55
CA SER A 167 -14.70 -40.19 41.36
C SER A 167 -14.23 -39.91 42.80
N PRO A 168 -15.09 -40.06 43.83
CA PRO A 168 -14.70 -39.82 45.21
C PRO A 168 -13.53 -40.72 45.60
N PRO A 169 -12.59 -40.26 46.44
CA PRO A 169 -11.47 -41.08 46.88
C PRO A 169 -11.99 -42.34 47.59
N GLN A 170 -11.69 -43.50 47.00
CA GLN A 170 -11.96 -44.80 47.61
C GLN A 170 -11.28 -44.83 48.98
N LYS A 171 -12.08 -44.89 50.05
CA LYS A 171 -11.57 -45.12 51.41
C LYS A 171 -10.82 -46.45 51.39
N ARG A 172 -9.49 -46.39 51.43
CA ARG A 172 -8.64 -47.56 51.68
C ARG A 172 -9.09 -48.17 53.00
N ARG A 173 -9.73 -49.34 52.94
CA ARG A 173 -9.99 -50.18 54.11
C ARG A 173 -8.63 -50.47 54.77
N ARG A 174 -8.43 -49.98 55.99
CA ARG A 174 -7.35 -50.46 56.85
C ARG A 174 -7.70 -51.90 57.25
N THR A 175 -7.04 -52.87 56.64
CA THR A 175 -6.94 -54.22 57.20
C THR A 175 -6.00 -54.17 58.41
N ARG A 176 -6.51 -54.71 59.53
CA ARG A 176 -5.75 -54.98 60.75
C ARG A 176 -4.69 -56.05 60.51
#